data_AF-A0A5S6QDD5-F1
#
_entry.id   AF-A0A5S6QDD5-F1
#
_cell.length_a   1.000
_cell.length_b   1.000
_cell.length_c   1.000
_cell.angle_alpha   90.00
_cell.angle_beta   90.00
_cell.angle_gamma   90.00
#
_symmetry.space_group_name_H-M   'P 1'
#
loop_
_entity.id
_entity.type
_entity.pdbx_description
1 polymer ?
#
loop_
_entity_poly.entity_id
_entity_poly.type
_entity_poly.pdbx_seq_one_letter_code
_entity_poly.pdbx_strand_id
1 'polypeptide(L)'
;MEIGGEGLSDMAEVDLQKHLEDNSDFMSNQELEEMTMSSTESEDDDAEGLEQREPPAWTLEKFAEVFQQAQILKEKILEYDPSMERAHIVTRGLTASLRPLQNLFDEAKKRHRQLPITMFLTDASPRMEAPGSSSGDDRPSCSRSDRFP
;
A
#
# COMPACT_ATOMS: atom_id res chain seq x y z
N MET A 1 15.37 22.28 -31.99
CA MET A 1 14.12 22.34 -31.19
C MET A 1 13.81 23.81 -31.05
N GLU A 2 12.79 24.27 -31.77
CA GLU A 2 12.32 25.65 -31.73
C GLU A 2 11.16 25.67 -30.72
N ILE A 3 11.40 26.29 -29.57
CA ILE A 3 10.37 26.54 -28.56
C ILE A 3 9.56 27.78 -28.97
N GLY A 4 8.84 27.67 -30.10
CA GLY A 4 8.02 28.75 -30.64
C GLY A 4 6.58 28.61 -30.18
N GLY A 5 6.24 29.14 -29.01
CA GLY A 5 4.86 29.39 -28.63
C GLY A 5 4.35 30.62 -29.37
N GLU A 6 3.40 30.41 -30.29
CA GLU A 6 2.70 31.46 -31.04
C GLU A 6 1.78 32.25 -30.09
N GLY A 7 2.35 33.19 -29.35
CA GLY A 7 1.62 34.02 -28.39
C GLY A 7 2.46 35.12 -27.74
N LEU A 8 3.79 35.01 -27.80
CA LEU A 8 4.71 35.99 -27.21
C LEU A 8 5.44 36.85 -28.25
N SER A 9 5.16 36.67 -29.55
CA SER A 9 5.88 37.37 -30.63
C SER A 9 5.60 38.88 -30.67
N ASP A 10 4.49 39.34 -30.09
CA ASP A 10 4.10 40.75 -30.02
C ASP A 10 4.68 41.47 -28.79
N MET A 11 5.25 40.73 -27.83
CA MET A 11 5.78 41.32 -26.60
C MET A 11 7.23 41.72 -26.82
N ALA A 12 7.51 43.03 -26.78
CA ALA A 12 8.87 43.52 -26.96
C ALA A 12 9.74 43.15 -25.75
N GLU A 13 11.03 42.94 -25.97
CA GLU A 13 11.99 42.61 -24.91
C GLU A 13 11.98 43.63 -23.76
N VAL A 14 11.73 44.91 -24.08
CA VAL A 14 11.58 45.98 -23.09
C VAL A 14 10.36 45.79 -22.18
N ASP A 15 9.27 45.23 -22.70
CA ASP A 15 8.07 44.95 -21.93
C ASP A 15 8.31 43.77 -20.99
N LEU A 16 9.03 42.74 -21.46
CA LEU A 16 9.44 41.61 -20.62
C LEU A 16 10.34 42.06 -19.47
N GLN A 17 11.34 42.92 -19.76
CA GLN A 17 12.24 43.42 -18.73
C GLN A 17 11.48 44.26 -17.69
N LYS A 18 10.57 45.13 -18.14
CA LYS A 18 9.71 45.91 -17.23
C LYS A 18 8.86 45.01 -16.34
N HIS A 19 8.22 43.98 -16.90
CA HIS A 19 7.39 43.04 -16.12
C HIS A 19 8.20 42.25 -15.09
N LEU A 20 9.46 41.93 -15.39
CA LEU A 20 10.36 41.24 -14.48
C LEU A 20 10.82 42.14 -13.34
N GLU A 21 11.06 43.43 -13.63
CA GLU A 21 11.42 44.44 -12.62
C GLU A 21 10.21 44.80 -11.73
N ASP A 22 9.01 44.94 -12.32
CA ASP A 22 7.75 45.23 -11.61
C ASP A 22 7.31 44.06 -10.70
N ASN A 23 7.66 42.81 -11.03
CA ASN A 23 7.43 41.62 -10.19
C ASN A 23 8.71 41.11 -9.50
N SER A 24 9.73 41.95 -9.36
CA SER A 24 10.96 41.58 -8.66
C SER A 24 10.78 41.44 -7.14
N ASP A 25 9.64 41.88 -6.62
CA ASP A 25 9.23 41.61 -5.25
C ASP A 25 9.03 40.11 -5.06
N PHE A 26 9.73 39.56 -4.07
CA PHE A 26 9.65 38.16 -3.72
C PHE A 26 8.21 37.88 -3.26
N MET A 27 7.45 37.11 -4.06
CA MET A 27 6.10 36.69 -3.70
C MET A 27 6.08 36.19 -2.25
N SER A 28 5.19 36.76 -1.44
CA SER A 28 5.06 36.32 -0.06
C SER A 28 4.44 34.92 -0.02
N ASN A 29 4.75 34.14 1.01
CA ASN A 29 4.13 32.82 1.19
C ASN A 29 2.58 32.91 1.30
N GLN A 30 2.07 34.07 1.73
CA GLN A 30 0.64 34.32 1.86
C GLN A 30 -0.03 34.52 0.49
N GLU A 31 0.57 35.28 -0.42
CA GLU A 31 0.07 35.41 -1.80
C GLU A 31 0.13 34.07 -2.55
N LEU A 32 1.15 33.26 -2.28
CA LEU A 32 1.26 31.92 -2.85
C LEU A 32 0.11 31.02 -2.36
N GLU A 33 -0.23 31.09 -1.08
CA GLU A 33 -1.35 30.36 -0.50
C GLU A 33 -2.70 30.82 -1.11
N GLU A 34 -2.92 32.13 -1.27
CA GLU A 34 -4.13 32.68 -1.90
C GLU A 34 -4.31 32.22 -3.36
N MET A 35 -3.25 32.15 -4.17
CA MET A 35 -3.35 31.64 -5.55
C MET A 35 -3.76 30.16 -5.59
N THR A 36 -3.25 29.36 -4.65
CA THR A 36 -3.63 27.95 -4.55
C THR A 36 -5.08 27.75 -4.11
N MET A 37 -5.58 28.61 -3.22
CA MET A 37 -6.96 28.58 -2.73
C MET A 37 -7.96 29.07 -3.79
N SER A 38 -7.62 30.12 -4.55
CA SER A 38 -8.48 30.65 -5.62
C SER A 38 -8.72 29.67 -6.76
N SER A 39 -7.84 28.67 -6.94
CA SER A 39 -8.03 27.61 -7.95
C SER A 39 -9.02 26.52 -7.50
N THR A 40 -9.40 26.54 -6.22
CA THR A 40 -10.30 25.53 -5.61
C THR A 40 -11.66 26.08 -5.19
N GLU A 41 -11.92 27.39 -5.33
CA GLU A 41 -13.16 28.03 -4.87
C GLU A 41 -14.23 28.24 -5.97
N SER A 42 -14.04 27.70 -7.18
CA SER A 42 -15.15 27.52 -8.12
C SER A 42 -15.72 26.11 -7.99
N GLU A 43 -16.51 25.89 -6.95
CA GLU A 43 -17.38 24.72 -6.86
C GLU A 43 -18.65 24.94 -7.70
N ASP A 44 -19.15 23.83 -8.25
CA ASP A 44 -20.48 23.61 -8.87
C ASP A 44 -20.58 23.79 -10.40
N ASP A 45 -20.40 22.70 -11.16
CA ASP A 45 -21.52 21.83 -11.57
C ASP A 45 -20.99 20.63 -12.39
N ASP A 46 -21.66 19.47 -12.29
CA ASP A 46 -21.41 18.20 -13.01
C ASP A 46 -20.13 17.39 -12.67
N ALA A 47 -20.16 16.68 -11.54
CA ALA A 47 -19.41 15.42 -11.39
C ALA A 47 -20.24 14.31 -10.72
N GLU A 48 -21.51 14.21 -11.10
CA GLU A 48 -22.28 12.97 -10.94
C GLU A 48 -21.60 11.86 -11.77
N GLY A 49 -20.81 11.00 -11.11
CA GLY A 49 -20.37 9.73 -11.70
C GLY A 49 -18.87 9.49 -11.86
N LEU A 50 -18.00 10.18 -11.12
CA LEU A 50 -16.72 9.55 -10.79
C LEU A 50 -17.00 8.46 -9.76
N GLU A 51 -17.37 7.27 -10.22
CA GLU A 51 -17.15 6.05 -9.46
C GLU A 51 -15.70 6.10 -8.99
N GLN A 52 -15.48 6.44 -7.71
CA GLN A 52 -14.18 6.37 -7.07
C GLN A 52 -13.78 4.91 -7.11
N ARG A 53 -13.17 4.49 -8.22
CA ARG A 53 -12.67 3.14 -8.39
C ARG A 53 -11.61 2.95 -7.33
N GLU A 54 -11.94 2.15 -6.32
CA GLU A 54 -11.05 1.87 -5.21
C GLU A 54 -9.67 1.51 -5.79
N PRO A 55 -8.58 2.17 -5.34
CA PRO A 55 -7.27 1.90 -5.86
C PRO A 55 -6.99 0.40 -5.74
N PRO A 56 -6.33 -0.23 -6.73
CA PRO A 56 -6.17 -1.67 -6.74
C PRO A 56 -5.54 -2.15 -5.42
N ALA A 57 -6.32 -2.85 -4.59
CA ALA A 57 -5.84 -3.33 -3.30
C ALA A 57 -4.60 -4.22 -3.49
N TRP A 58 -3.59 -4.03 -2.64
CA TRP A 58 -2.37 -4.83 -2.64
C TRP A 58 -2.68 -6.27 -2.19
N THR A 59 -2.63 -7.23 -3.11
CA THR A 59 -2.76 -8.66 -2.81
C THR A 59 -1.38 -9.32 -2.74
N LEU A 60 -1.28 -10.49 -2.11
CA LEU A 60 -0.03 -11.26 -2.06
C LEU A 60 0.50 -11.60 -3.46
N GLU A 61 -0.39 -11.86 -4.41
CA GLU A 61 -0.06 -12.13 -5.82
C GLU A 61 0.57 -10.90 -6.49
N LYS A 62 -0.02 -9.71 -6.30
CA LYS A 62 0.54 -8.45 -6.83
C LYS A 62 1.91 -8.15 -6.24
N PHE A 63 2.14 -8.44 -4.95
CA PHE A 63 3.49 -8.33 -4.37
C PHE A 63 4.48 -9.29 -5.03
N ALA A 64 4.10 -10.54 -5.22
CA ALA A 64 4.95 -11.54 -5.85
C ALA A 64 5.34 -11.12 -7.27
N GLU A 65 4.38 -10.64 -8.06
CA GLU A 65 4.62 -10.11 -9.41
C GLU A 65 5.63 -8.95 -9.39
N VAL A 66 5.40 -7.93 -8.55
CA VAL A 66 6.32 -6.78 -8.44
C VAL A 66 7.72 -7.21 -8.02
N PHE A 67 7.85 -8.09 -7.03
CA PHE A 67 9.16 -8.56 -6.59
C PHE A 67 9.88 -9.40 -7.65
N GLN A 68 9.14 -10.20 -8.42
CA GLN A 68 9.67 -10.96 -9.54
C GLN A 68 10.19 -10.02 -10.64
N GLN A 69 9.39 -9.02 -11.04
CA GLN A 69 9.80 -8.03 -12.04
C GLN A 69 11.04 -7.24 -11.58
N ALA A 70 11.11 -6.90 -10.30
CA ALA A 70 12.29 -6.26 -9.73
C ALA A 70 13.54 -7.15 -9.80
N GLN A 71 13.44 -8.47 -9.59
CA GLN A 71 14.59 -9.36 -9.75
C GLN A 71 15.04 -9.43 -11.22
N ILE A 72 14.10 -9.58 -12.15
CA ILE A 72 14.39 -9.60 -13.60
C ILE A 72 15.09 -8.30 -14.01
N LEU A 73 14.63 -7.15 -13.52
CA LEU A 73 15.27 -5.87 -13.80
C LEU A 73 16.70 -5.81 -13.24
N LYS A 74 16.91 -6.27 -12.00
CA LYS A 74 18.25 -6.32 -11.39
C LYS A 74 19.21 -7.18 -12.20
N GLU A 75 18.76 -8.36 -12.62
CA GLU A 75 19.55 -9.29 -13.44
C GLU A 75 19.93 -8.65 -14.77
N LYS A 76 18.98 -8.04 -15.48
CA LYS A 76 19.25 -7.33 -16.75
C LYS A 76 20.23 -6.18 -16.60
N ILE A 77 20.14 -5.42 -15.50
CA ILE A 77 21.10 -4.33 -15.23
C ILE A 77 22.52 -4.88 -15.05
N LEU A 78 22.67 -5.99 -14.32
CA LEU A 78 23.97 -6.64 -14.12
C LEU A 78 24.51 -7.29 -15.39
N GLU A 79 23.63 -7.74 -16.29
CA GLU A 79 24.01 -8.36 -17.56
C GLU A 79 24.44 -7.32 -18.61
N TYR A 80 23.72 -6.20 -18.71
CA TYR A 80 23.92 -5.24 -19.80
C TYR A 80 24.88 -4.10 -19.47
N ASP A 81 25.03 -3.73 -18.19
CA ASP A 81 25.90 -2.61 -17.82
C ASP A 81 27.38 -3.03 -17.80
N PRO A 82 28.25 -2.46 -18.66
CA PRO A 82 29.68 -2.78 -18.66
C PRO A 82 30.42 -2.31 -17.40
N SER A 83 29.84 -1.38 -16.63
CA SER A 83 30.38 -0.90 -15.35
C SER A 83 29.76 -1.68 -14.19
N MET A 84 30.53 -2.62 -13.63
CA MET A 84 30.13 -3.39 -12.47
C MET A 84 29.80 -2.50 -11.25
N GLU A 85 30.58 -1.45 -11.00
CA GLU A 85 30.34 -0.52 -9.90
C GLU A 85 28.98 0.17 -10.04
N ARG A 86 28.70 0.75 -11.22
CA ARG A 86 27.42 1.43 -11.49
C ARG A 86 26.25 0.46 -11.41
N ALA A 87 26.37 -0.73 -12.00
CA ALA A 87 25.35 -1.77 -11.93
C ALA A 87 25.02 -2.15 -10.48
N HIS A 88 26.04 -2.29 -9.64
CA HIS A 88 25.86 -2.56 -8.21
C HIS A 88 25.24 -1.39 -7.45
N ILE A 89 25.62 -0.15 -7.74
CA ILE A 89 25.00 1.03 -7.12
C ILE A 89 23.50 1.05 -7.42
N VAL A 90 23.12 0.88 -8.69
CA VAL A 90 21.70 0.91 -9.11
C VAL A 90 20.90 -0.24 -8.50
N THR A 91 21.42 -1.47 -8.55
CA THR A 91 20.71 -2.65 -8.00
C THR A 91 20.53 -2.58 -6.48
N ARG A 92 21.50 -2.01 -5.75
CA ARG A 92 21.38 -1.72 -4.32
C ARG A 92 20.35 -0.63 -4.05
N GLY A 93 20.37 0.45 -4.83
CA GLY A 93 19.38 1.52 -4.75
C GLY A 93 17.96 1.00 -4.93
N LEU A 94 17.72 0.21 -5.99
CA LEU A 94 16.44 -0.44 -6.25
C LEU A 94 15.99 -1.33 -5.08
N THR A 95 16.89 -2.13 -4.52
CA THR A 95 16.59 -2.98 -3.36
C THR A 95 16.21 -2.15 -2.13
N ALA A 96 16.91 -1.03 -1.89
CA ALA A 96 16.58 -0.12 -0.80
C ALA A 96 15.20 0.54 -1.00
N SER A 97 14.90 0.98 -2.22
CA SER A 97 13.61 1.58 -2.58
C SER A 97 12.43 0.60 -2.50
N LEU A 98 12.66 -0.70 -2.61
CA LEU A 98 11.62 -1.73 -2.47
C LEU A 98 11.32 -2.13 -1.02
N ARG A 99 12.11 -1.67 -0.03
CA ARG A 99 11.90 -2.02 1.38
C ARG A 99 10.50 -1.67 1.93
N PRO A 100 9.90 -0.51 1.61
CA PRO A 100 8.53 -0.21 2.07
C PRO A 100 7.50 -1.25 1.61
N LEU A 101 7.61 -1.72 0.36
CA LEU A 101 6.72 -2.77 -0.16
C LEU A 101 6.98 -4.12 0.51
N GLN A 102 8.23 -4.43 0.84
CA GLN A 102 8.58 -5.63 1.59
C GLN A 102 7.92 -5.65 2.97
N ASN A 103 7.93 -4.52 3.68
CA ASN A 103 7.27 -4.39 4.98
C ASN A 103 5.75 -4.62 4.85
N LEU A 104 5.13 -4.01 3.84
CA LEU A 104 3.68 -4.17 3.59
C LEU A 104 3.33 -5.62 3.24
N PHE A 105 4.16 -6.30 2.46
CA PHE A 105 4.01 -7.73 2.16
C PHE A 105 4.10 -8.59 3.42
N ASP A 106 5.05 -8.31 4.32
CA ASP A 106 5.19 -9.04 5.58
C ASP A 106 3.98 -8.83 6.51
N GLU A 107 3.43 -7.62 6.56
CA GLU A 107 2.17 -7.36 7.25
C GLU A 107 0.99 -8.11 6.61
N ALA A 108 0.88 -8.10 5.29
CA ALA A 108 -0.16 -8.82 4.57
C ALA A 108 -0.11 -10.32 4.86
N LYS A 109 1.09 -10.93 4.89
CA LYS A 109 1.27 -12.33 5.29
C LYS A 109 0.83 -12.60 6.74
N LYS A 110 1.14 -11.68 7.67
CA LYS A 110 0.70 -11.82 9.07
C LYS A 110 -0.82 -11.82 9.16
N ARG A 111 -1.49 -10.89 8.47
CA ARG A 111 -2.96 -10.83 8.41
C ARG A 111 -3.56 -12.09 7.79
N HIS A 112 -2.98 -12.59 6.69
CA HIS A 112 -3.44 -13.82 6.05
C HIS A 112 -3.31 -15.08 6.93
N ARG A 113 -2.37 -15.09 7.88
CA ARG A 113 -2.16 -16.18 8.84
C ARG A 113 -2.99 -16.04 10.11
N GLN A 114 -3.60 -14.88 10.35
CA GLN A 114 -4.50 -14.71 11.48
C GLN A 114 -5.78 -15.48 11.21
N LEU A 115 -6.02 -16.51 12.00
CA LEU A 115 -7.28 -17.22 11.99
C LEU A 115 -8.34 -16.39 12.71
N PRO A 116 -9.60 -16.39 12.24
CA PRO A 116 -10.70 -15.78 12.99
C PRO A 116 -10.79 -16.38 14.39
N ILE A 117 -10.97 -15.54 15.42
CA ILE A 117 -11.14 -15.97 16.82
C ILE A 117 -12.25 -17.03 16.96
N THR A 118 -13.25 -16.97 16.08
CA THR A 118 -14.38 -17.90 16.00
C THR A 118 -13.97 -19.34 15.70
N MET A 119 -12.76 -19.62 15.19
CA MET A 119 -12.29 -21.00 15.00
C MET A 119 -12.12 -21.78 16.31
N PHE A 120 -11.95 -21.10 17.45
CA PHE A 120 -11.87 -21.75 18.77
C PHE A 120 -13.21 -21.77 19.52
N LEU A 121 -14.24 -21.10 18.98
CA LEU A 121 -15.55 -20.96 19.60
C LEU A 121 -16.59 -21.95 19.03
N THR A 122 -16.17 -22.98 18.28
CA THR A 122 -17.10 -24.02 17.82
C THR A 122 -17.80 -24.66 19.02
N ASP A 123 -19.11 -24.46 19.08
CA ASP A 123 -19.99 -24.71 20.21
C ASP A 123 -19.72 -26.03 20.93
N ALA A 124 -19.37 -25.93 22.21
CA ALA A 124 -19.78 -26.95 23.17
C ALA A 124 -21.30 -26.83 23.32
N SER A 125 -22.05 -27.36 22.35
CA SER A 125 -23.50 -27.54 22.52
C SER A 125 -23.69 -28.34 23.80
N PRO A 126 -24.35 -27.80 24.84
CA PRO A 126 -24.75 -28.63 25.96
C PRO A 126 -25.74 -29.62 25.38
N ARG A 127 -25.36 -30.91 25.40
CA ARG A 127 -26.30 -32.00 25.18
C ARG A 127 -27.29 -31.94 26.34
N MET A 128 -28.33 -31.13 26.19
CA MET A 128 -29.39 -30.94 27.16
C MET A 128 -30.34 -32.13 27.04
N GLU A 129 -29.88 -33.31 27.50
CA GLU A 129 -30.79 -34.40 27.84
C GLU A 129 -31.37 -34.03 29.22
N ALA A 130 -32.66 -33.75 29.23
CA ALA A 130 -33.42 -33.41 30.42
C ALA A 130 -33.46 -34.58 31.43
N PRO A 131 -33.63 -34.30 32.75
CA PRO A 131 -33.51 -35.30 33.80
C PRO A 131 -34.75 -36.19 33.89
N GLY A 132 -34.54 -37.51 33.85
CA GLY A 132 -35.57 -38.53 33.98
C GLY A 132 -35.09 -39.75 34.75
N SER A 133 -35.08 -39.63 36.08
CA SER A 133 -35.37 -40.66 37.10
C SER A 133 -35.19 -42.14 36.75
N SER A 134 -34.26 -42.83 37.41
CA SER A 134 -34.52 -44.12 38.08
C SER A 134 -33.30 -44.59 38.86
N SER A 135 -33.51 -44.78 40.15
CA SER A 135 -32.64 -45.41 41.15
C SER A 135 -32.10 -46.79 40.76
N GLY A 136 -30.91 -47.13 41.26
CA GLY A 136 -30.51 -48.52 41.45
C GLY A 136 -29.01 -48.68 41.66
N ASP A 137 -28.64 -48.96 42.90
CA ASP A 137 -27.34 -49.47 43.38
C ASP A 137 -26.66 -50.48 42.43
N ASP A 138 -25.34 -50.38 42.33
CA ASP A 138 -24.41 -51.31 43.01
C ASP A 138 -22.97 -51.11 42.51
N ARG A 139 -22.07 -50.76 43.45
CA ARG A 139 -20.63 -51.05 43.37
C ARG A 139 -20.44 -52.50 43.84
N PRO A 140 -19.44 -53.29 43.38
CA PRO A 140 -18.04 -52.94 43.61
C PRO A 140 -16.98 -53.50 42.64
N SER A 141 -15.73 -53.16 42.98
CA SER A 141 -14.47 -53.90 42.78
C SER A 141 -13.63 -53.67 41.51
N CYS A 142 -12.54 -52.94 41.76
CA CYS A 142 -11.14 -53.22 41.43
C CYS A 142 -10.79 -53.92 40.11
N SER A 143 -9.95 -53.27 39.29
CA SER A 143 -8.61 -53.79 38.95
C SER A 143 -7.70 -52.69 38.39
N ARG A 144 -6.54 -52.54 39.02
CA ARG A 144 -5.35 -51.87 38.48
C ARG A 144 -4.89 -52.60 37.23
N SER A 145 -4.39 -51.89 36.23
CA SER A 145 -3.27 -52.37 35.41
C SER A 145 -2.61 -51.19 34.71
N ASP A 146 -1.34 -51.00 35.06
CA ASP A 146 -0.36 -50.11 34.44
C ASP A 146 -0.15 -50.43 32.96
N ARG A 147 0.33 -49.44 32.20
CA ARG A 147 1.65 -49.44 31.53
C ARG A 147 1.62 -48.75 30.16
N PHE A 148 2.36 -47.65 30.07
CA PHE A 148 2.87 -47.02 28.84
C PHE A 148 3.93 -47.91 28.17
N PRO A 149 4.12 -47.78 26.85
CA PRO A 149 5.23 -46.96 26.38
C PRO A 149 4.84 -45.86 25.39
#